data_AF-A0A7C4JPQ6-F1
#
_entry.id   AF-A0A7C4JPQ6-F1
#
_cell.length_a   1.000
_cell.length_b   1.000
_cell.length_c   1.000
_cell.angle_alpha   90.00
_cell.angle_beta   90.00
_cell.angle_gamma   90.00
#
_symmetry.space_group_name_H-M   'P 1'
#
loop_
_entity.id
_entity.type
_entity.pdbx_description
1 polymer ?
#
loop_
_entity_poly.entity_id
_entity_poly.type
_entity_poly.pdbx_seq_one_letter_code
_entity_poly.pdbx_strand_id
1 'polypeptide(L)'
;MLGLLVGYFLFIPAILKVFLFFGRDFSANLKINYFLFFVLRVLLFSVFVFQIPLFFALLIKEELITEEFYKKRRLYFLGFFYVLSLLLSPTDFFTQILLTLFLFLFFRLAFLIAKFFK
;
A
#
# COMPACT_ATOMS: atom_id res chain seq x y z
N MET A 1 3.85 4.15 13.48
CA MET A 1 2.99 5.33 13.73
C MET A 1 2.37 5.87 12.45
N LEU A 2 3.15 6.26 11.43
CA LEU A 2 2.60 6.84 10.18
C LEU A 2 1.54 5.97 9.49
N GLY A 3 1.76 4.65 9.35
CA GLY A 3 0.76 3.76 8.76
C GLY A 3 -0.56 3.67 9.56
N LEU A 4 -0.51 3.75 10.90
CA LEU A 4 -1.72 3.81 11.73
C LEU A 4 -2.48 5.12 11.49
N LEU A 5 -1.76 6.25 11.44
CA LEU A 5 -2.36 7.57 11.21
C LEU A 5 -3.01 7.65 9.83
N VAL A 6 -2.31 7.21 8.78
CA VAL A 6 -2.87 7.17 7.43
C VAL A 6 -4.04 6.19 7.33
N GLY A 7 -3.93 5.02 7.95
CA GLY A 7 -5.03 4.06 8.03
C GLY A 7 -6.28 4.66 8.66
N TYR A 8 -6.13 5.34 9.81
CA TYR A 8 -7.23 5.90 10.56
C TYR A 8 -7.85 7.14 9.91
N PHE A 9 -7.03 8.11 9.52
CA PHE A 9 -7.51 9.42 9.04
C PHE A 9 -7.77 9.48 7.53
N LEU A 10 -7.19 8.58 6.73
CA LEU A 10 -7.33 8.58 5.27
C LEU A 10 -8.12 7.37 4.77
N PHE A 11 -7.70 6.15 5.09
CA PHE A 11 -8.32 4.95 4.50
C PHE A 11 -9.71 4.63 5.05
N ILE A 12 -9.89 4.60 6.37
CA ILE A 12 -11.21 4.36 6.99
C ILE A 12 -12.27 5.33 6.47
N PRO A 13 -12.10 6.67 6.51
CA PRO A 13 -13.14 7.58 6.04
C PRO A 13 -13.36 7.50 4.52
N ALA A 14 -12.32 7.24 3.72
CA ALA A 14 -12.50 7.04 2.28
C ALA A 14 -13.36 5.81 1.98
N ILE A 15 -13.06 4.67 2.59
CA ILE A 15 -13.81 3.42 2.37
C ILE A 15 -15.24 3.55 2.91
N LEU A 16 -15.45 4.17 4.07
CA LEU A 16 -16.79 4.39 4.62
C LEU A 16 -17.63 5.31 3.73
N LYS A 17 -17.04 6.38 3.18
CA LYS A 17 -17.74 7.26 2.22
C LYS A 17 -18.19 6.47 0.99
N VAL A 18 -17.35 5.58 0.48
CA VAL A 18 -17.69 4.70 -0.65
C VAL A 18 -18.83 3.74 -0.28
N PHE A 19 -18.74 3.05 0.87
CA PHE A 19 -19.80 2.15 1.32
C PHE A 19 -21.14 2.86 1.53
N LEU A 20 -21.14 4.04 2.16
CA LEU A 20 -22.36 4.83 2.36
C LEU A 20 -22.88 5.44 1.06
N PHE A 21 -22.01 5.72 0.09
CA PHE A 21 -22.41 6.18 -1.23
C PHE A 21 -23.19 5.10 -1.99
N PHE A 22 -22.72 3.85 -1.96
CA PHE A 22 -23.41 2.71 -2.58
C PHE A 22 -24.62 2.22 -1.77
N GLY A 23 -24.64 2.45 -0.46
CA GLY A 23 -25.71 2.00 0.44
C GLY A 23 -26.93 2.93 0.51
N ARG A 24 -27.04 3.98 -0.31
CA ARG A 24 -28.12 4.98 -0.23
C ARG A 24 -29.53 4.40 -0.41
N ASP A 25 -29.65 3.33 -1.18
CA ASP A 25 -30.93 2.69 -1.50
C ASP A 25 -31.33 1.59 -0.49
N PHE A 26 -30.49 1.31 0.52
CA PHE A 26 -30.70 0.26 1.52
C PHE A 26 -30.69 0.83 2.94
N SER A 27 -31.44 0.22 3.86
CA SER A 27 -31.35 0.55 5.28
C SER A 27 -29.99 0.11 5.83
N ALA A 28 -29.17 1.08 6.23
CA ALA A 28 -27.82 0.86 6.74
C ALA A 28 -27.85 0.14 8.09
N ASN A 29 -27.91 -1.20 8.07
CA ASN A 29 -27.86 -2.05 9.26
C ASN A 29 -26.40 -2.30 9.67
N LEU A 30 -25.73 -1.25 10.17
CA LEU A 30 -24.36 -1.32 10.67
C LEU A 30 -24.33 -2.07 12.00
N LYS A 31 -23.94 -3.34 11.96
CA LYS A 31 -23.66 -4.13 13.15
C LYS A 31 -22.27 -3.77 13.71
N ILE A 32 -22.22 -3.37 14.99
CA ILE A 32 -20.99 -2.91 15.67
C ILE A 32 -19.82 -3.89 15.50
N ASN A 33 -20.09 -5.19 15.57
CA ASN A 33 -19.04 -6.22 15.51
C ASN A 33 -18.30 -6.19 14.17
N TYR A 34 -19.04 -6.18 13.04
CA TYR A 34 -18.43 -6.13 11.72
C TYR A 34 -17.72 -4.80 11.45
N PHE A 35 -18.24 -3.69 11.98
CA PHE A 35 -17.59 -2.38 11.87
C PHE A 35 -16.24 -2.36 12.59
N LEU A 36 -16.17 -2.88 13.81
CA LEU A 36 -14.91 -2.95 14.57
C LEU A 36 -13.90 -3.86 13.88
N PHE A 37 -14.32 -5.04 13.40
CA PHE A 37 -13.44 -5.92 12.63
C PHE A 37 -12.96 -5.28 11.32
N PHE A 38 -13.81 -4.52 10.64
CA PHE A 38 -13.43 -3.74 9.46
C PHE A 38 -12.34 -2.72 9.79
N VAL A 39 -12.55 -1.89 10.82
CA VAL A 39 -11.57 -0.89 11.27
C VAL A 39 -10.24 -1.54 11.61
N LEU A 40 -10.26 -2.62 12.39
CA LEU A 40 -9.05 -3.34 12.78
C LEU A 40 -8.29 -3.89 11.56
N ARG A 41 -9.00 -4.52 10.61
CA ARG A 41 -8.36 -5.05 9.39
C ARG A 41 -7.72 -3.94 8.55
N VAL A 42 -8.40 -2.82 8.36
CA VAL A 42 -7.88 -1.68 7.59
C VAL A 42 -6.64 -1.09 8.25
N LEU A 43 -6.64 -0.94 9.58
CA LEU A 43 -5.49 -0.42 10.32
C LEU A 43 -4.28 -1.35 10.22
N LEU A 44 -4.47 -2.65 10.47
CA LEU A 44 -3.39 -3.64 10.39
C LEU A 44 -2.77 -3.69 8.98
N PHE A 45 -3.63 -3.68 7.96
CA PHE A 45 -3.21 -3.67 6.57
C PHE A 45 -2.44 -2.40 6.21
N SER A 46 -2.92 -1.23 6.65
CA SER A 46 -2.24 0.05 6.40
C SER A 46 -0.85 0.10 7.02
N VAL A 47 -0.68 -0.41 8.25
CA VAL A 47 0.63 -0.53 8.89
C VAL A 47 1.56 -1.41 8.06
N PHE A 48 1.09 -2.58 7.63
CA PHE A 48 1.89 -3.52 6.84
C PHE A 48 2.32 -2.91 5.50
N VAL A 49 1.40 -2.28 4.77
CA VAL A 49 1.70 -1.65 3.47
C VAL A 49 2.73 -0.53 3.63
N PHE A 50 2.64 0.28 4.68
CA PHE A 50 3.60 1.35 4.93
C PHE A 50 5.00 0.86 5.35
N GLN A 51 5.15 -0.41 5.75
CA GLN A 51 6.46 -0.99 6.04
C GLN A 51 7.22 -1.37 4.77
N ILE A 52 6.52 -1.70 3.67
CA ILE A 52 7.15 -2.15 2.42
C ILE A 52 8.14 -1.11 1.86
N PRO A 53 7.79 0.18 1.71
CA PRO A 53 8.73 1.21 1.27
C PRO A 53 9.95 1.37 2.18
N LEU A 54 9.75 1.32 3.50
CA LEU A 54 10.80 1.47 4.48
C LEU A 54 11.80 0.32 4.39
N PHE A 55 11.29 -0.90 4.21
CA PHE A 55 12.11 -2.09 4.03
C PHE A 55 13.00 -1.98 2.78
N PHE A 56 12.45 -1.50 1.65
CA PHE A 56 13.25 -1.23 0.46
C PHE A 56 14.30 -0.14 0.69
N ALA A 57 13.96 0.94 1.39
CA ALA A 57 14.92 2.00 1.72
C ALA A 57 16.11 1.45 2.51
N LEU A 58 15.88 0.54 3.46
CA LEU A 58 16.95 -0.15 4.21
C LEU A 58 17.80 -1.03 3.29
N LEU A 59 17.18 -1.85 2.44
CA LEU A 59 17.92 -2.70 1.50
C LEU A 59 18.79 -1.90 0.50
N ILE A 60 18.32 -0.72 0.10
CA ILE A 60 19.08 0.18 -0.78
C ILE A 60 20.25 0.82 0.00
N LYS A 61 20.02 1.22 1.26
CA LYS A 61 21.04 1.79 2.14
C LYS A 61 22.18 0.80 2.39
N GLU A 62 21.87 -0.46 2.66
CA GLU A 62 22.86 -1.54 2.88
C GLU A 62 23.50 -2.05 1.58
N GLU A 63 23.29 -1.36 0.45
CA GLU A 63 23.80 -1.71 -0.89
C GLU A 63 23.37 -3.10 -1.42
N LEU A 64 22.43 -3.77 -0.76
CA LEU A 64 21.84 -5.03 -1.26
C LEU A 64 21.05 -4.79 -2.55
N ILE A 65 20.49 -3.60 -2.72
CA ILE A 65 19.83 -3.15 -3.95
C ILE A 65 20.60 -1.94 -4.51
N THR A 66 21.58 -2.21 -5.39
CA THR A 66 22.31 -1.16 -6.12
C THR A 66 21.55 -0.68 -7.37
N GLU A 67 21.94 0.49 -7.89
CA GLU A 67 21.36 1.02 -9.14
C GLU A 67 21.58 0.07 -10.32
N GLU A 68 22.74 -0.58 -10.38
CA GLU A 68 23.08 -1.57 -11.39
C GLU A 68 22.24 -2.84 -11.25
N PHE A 69 22.07 -3.34 -10.01
CA PHE A 69 21.21 -4.50 -9.73
C PHE A 69 19.77 -4.23 -10.13
N TYR A 70 19.23 -3.06 -9.75
CA TYR A 70 17.89 -2.63 -10.18
C TYR A 70 17.81 -2.52 -11.70
N LYS A 71 18.77 -1.88 -12.38
CA LYS A 71 18.80 -1.73 -13.84
C LYS A 71 18.78 -3.09 -14.56
N LYS A 72 19.54 -4.07 -14.06
CA LYS A 72 19.60 -5.43 -14.61
C LYS A 72 18.31 -6.23 -14.39
N ARG A 73 17.55 -5.94 -13.32
CA ARG A 73 16.37 -6.71 -12.90
C ARG A 73 15.07 -5.90 -12.82
N ARG A 74 14.94 -4.80 -13.59
CA ARG A 74 13.76 -3.90 -13.53
C ARG A 74 12.42 -4.62 -13.62
N LEU A 75 12.31 -5.61 -14.51
CA LEU A 75 11.08 -6.39 -14.69
C LEU A 75 10.75 -7.25 -13.47
N TYR A 76 11.74 -7.75 -12.73
CA TYR A 76 11.50 -8.50 -11.49
C TYR A 76 10.95 -7.61 -10.38
N PHE A 77 11.47 -6.38 -10.24
CA PHE A 77 10.93 -5.41 -9.28
C PHE A 77 9.50 -5.01 -9.62
N LEU A 78 9.23 -4.73 -10.90
CA LEU A 78 7.87 -4.39 -11.35
C LEU A 78 6.92 -5.57 -11.13
N GLY A 79 7.34 -6.80 -11.47
CA GLY A 79 6.58 -8.02 -11.19
C GLY A 79 6.33 -8.24 -9.69
N PHE A 80 7.32 -7.96 -8.83
CA PHE A 80 7.15 -8.05 -7.38
C PHE A 80 6.08 -7.08 -6.85
N PHE A 81 6.10 -5.82 -7.28
CA PHE A 81 5.07 -4.84 -6.90
C PHE A 81 3.68 -5.19 -7.45
N TYR A 82 3.63 -5.81 -8.63
CA TYR A 82 2.38 -6.33 -9.19
C TYR A 82 1.83 -7.50 -8.36
N VAL A 83 2.69 -8.46 -7.98
CA VAL A 83 2.31 -9.58 -7.10
C VAL A 83 1.84 -9.09 -5.74
N LEU A 84 2.51 -8.09 -5.16
CA LEU A 84 2.02 -7.44 -3.95
C LEU A 84 0.62 -6.86 -4.17
N SER A 85 0.41 -6.14 -5.27
CA SER A 85 -0.89 -5.56 -5.59
C SER A 85 -1.98 -6.61 -5.79
N LEU A 86 -1.65 -7.80 -6.32
CA LEU A 86 -2.56 -8.95 -6.39
C LEU A 86 -2.96 -9.46 -5.00
N LEU A 87 -2.03 -9.50 -4.03
CA LEU A 87 -2.35 -9.88 -2.65
C LEU A 87 -3.26 -8.85 -1.95
N LEU A 88 -3.10 -7.57 -2.30
CA LEU A 88 -3.90 -6.48 -1.74
C LEU A 88 -5.31 -6.40 -2.37
N SER A 89 -5.42 -6.57 -3.68
CA SER A 89 -6.66 -6.44 -4.45
C SER A 89 -6.71 -7.49 -5.57
N PRO A 90 -7.09 -8.75 -5.27
CA PRO A 90 -6.96 -9.85 -6.22
C PRO A 90 -7.92 -9.76 -7.43
N THR A 91 -9.06 -9.08 -7.29
CA THR A 91 -10.16 -9.15 -8.27
C THR A 91 -10.25 -7.96 -9.23
N ASP A 92 -9.51 -6.88 -8.98
CA ASP A 92 -9.66 -5.62 -9.73
C ASP A 92 -8.35 -5.18 -10.40
N PHE A 93 -8.30 -5.32 -11.72
CA PHE A 93 -7.15 -4.97 -12.55
C PHE A 93 -6.80 -3.47 -12.50
N PHE A 94 -7.80 -2.59 -12.45
CA PHE A 94 -7.54 -1.15 -12.41
C PHE A 94 -6.89 -0.76 -11.08
N THR A 95 -7.46 -1.26 -9.97
CA THR A 95 -6.89 -1.06 -8.64
C THR A 95 -5.50 -1.69 -8.52
N GLN A 96 -5.24 -2.85 -9.13
CA GLN A 96 -3.90 -3.47 -9.15
C GLN A 96 -2.86 -2.59 -9.83
N ILE A 97 -3.16 -2.02 -11.00
CA ILE A 97 -2.24 -1.12 -11.71
C ILE A 97 -1.96 0.11 -10.85
N LEU A 98 -3.00 0.72 -10.29
CA LEU A 98 -2.86 1.91 -9.46
C LEU A 98 -1.99 1.63 -8.22
N LEU A 99 -2.22 0.51 -7.53
CA LEU A 99 -1.42 0.09 -6.38
C LEU A 99 0.03 -0.22 -6.77
N THR A 100 0.24 -0.90 -7.91
CA THR A 100 1.58 -1.21 -8.41
C THR A 100 2.35 0.08 -8.68
N LEU A 101 1.71 1.05 -9.35
CA LEU A 101 2.29 2.35 -9.61
C LEU A 101 2.62 3.10 -8.32
N PHE A 102 1.71 3.08 -7.34
CA PHE A 102 1.88 3.73 -6.05
C PHE A 102 3.07 3.14 -5.28
N LEU A 103 3.14 1.81 -5.15
CA LEU A 103 4.25 1.11 -4.51
C LEU A 103 5.57 1.36 -5.23
N PHE A 104 5.56 1.34 -6.57
CA PHE A 104 6.74 1.63 -7.37
C PHE A 104 7.22 3.07 -7.20
N LEU A 105 6.31 4.04 -7.09
CA LEU A 105 6.64 5.44 -6.80
C LEU A 105 7.38 5.56 -5.47
N PHE A 106 6.89 4.89 -4.42
CA PHE A 106 7.57 4.86 -3.12
C PHE A 106 8.96 4.26 -3.19
N PHE A 107 9.11 3.12 -3.89
CA PHE A 107 10.42 2.53 -4.12
C PHE A 107 11.37 3.49 -4.81
N ARG A 108 10.90 4.20 -5.85
CA ARG A 108 11.70 5.17 -6.59
C ARG A 108 12.10 6.37 -5.72
N LEU A 109 11.19 6.87 -4.88
CA LEU A 109 11.47 7.95 -3.92
C LEU A 109 12.50 7.49 -2.88
N ALA A 110 12.33 6.28 -2.32
CA ALA A 110 13.30 5.69 -1.39
C ALA A 110 14.69 5.57 -2.03
N PHE A 111 14.75 5.15 -3.29
CA PHE A 111 16.01 5.06 -4.05
C PHE A 111 16.68 6.42 -4.25
N LEU A 112 15.90 7.44 -4.62
CA LEU A 112 16.42 8.81 -4.78
C LEU A 112 16.95 9.38 -3.46
N ILE A 113 16.20 9.17 -2.37
CA ILE A 113 16.59 9.62 -1.03
C ILE A 113 17.87 8.91 -0.61
N ALA A 114 17.95 7.58 -0.73
CA ALA A 114 19.14 6.82 -0.37
C ALA A 114 20.39 7.27 -1.15
N LYS A 115 20.23 7.65 -2.42
CA LYS A 115 21.32 8.23 -3.23
C LYS A 115 21.76 9.62 -2.75
N PHE A 116 20.84 10.41 -2.19
CA PHE A 116 21.12 11.74 -1.65
C PHE A 116 21.81 11.70 -0.27
N PHE A 117 21.53 10.69 0.54
CA PHE A 117 22.11 10.49 1.87
C PHE A 117 23.44 9.72 1.85
N LYS A 118 23.90 9.30 0.66
CA LYS A 118 25.20 8.69 0.42
C LYS A 118 26.19 9.75 -0.04
#